data_AF-A0A2D3D7J3-F1
#
_entry.id   AF-A0A2D3D7J3-F1
#
_cell.length_a   1.000
_cell.length_b   1.000
_cell.length_c   1.000
_cell.angle_alpha   90.00
_cell.angle_beta   90.00
_cell.angle_gamma   90.00
#
_symmetry.space_group_name_H-M   'P 1'
#
loop_
_entity.id
_entity.type
_entity.pdbx_description
1 polymer ?
#
loop_
_entity_poly.entity_id
_entity_poly.type
_entity_poly.pdbx_seq_one_letter_code
_entity_poly.pdbx_strand_id
1 'polypeptide(L)'
;MKCVICGKEFSASAHARRKPKYCSAACKQKAYELRKKIGAKPDVKRARKKVTVPVSSGVDAELDKDTFERMRDGALIDTLRFNRDVLQQALGNPDTPASALAAISKQLIDVCKQIEDLEADDGDMLPASEELNDDAILTDLI
;
A
#
# COMPACT_ATOMS: atom_id res chain seq x y z
N MET A 1 7.37 11.70 -42.21
CA MET A 1 7.76 11.18 -40.87
C MET A 1 8.02 9.68 -40.97
N LYS A 2 8.91 9.09 -40.15
CA LYS A 2 9.34 7.70 -40.29
C LYS A 2 8.72 6.78 -39.23
N CYS A 3 8.29 5.59 -39.65
CA CYS A 3 7.74 4.58 -38.74
C CYS A 3 8.84 3.95 -37.88
N VAL A 4 8.64 3.88 -36.57
CA VAL A 4 9.63 3.31 -35.63
C VAL A 4 9.85 1.80 -35.84
N ILE A 5 8.90 1.09 -36.45
CA ILE A 5 8.97 -0.37 -36.61
C ILE A 5 9.50 -0.81 -37.97
N CYS A 6 9.09 -0.15 -39.05
CA CYS A 6 9.45 -0.56 -40.42
C CYS A 6 10.25 0.48 -41.20
N GLY A 7 10.56 1.64 -40.61
CA GLY A 7 11.34 2.70 -41.26
C GLY A 7 10.64 3.46 -42.38
N LYS A 8 9.47 2.97 -42.86
CA LYS A 8 8.73 3.58 -43.97
C LYS A 8 8.33 5.02 -43.67
N GLU A 9 8.50 5.88 -44.67
CA GLU A 9 8.03 7.26 -44.63
C GLU A 9 6.53 7.30 -44.84
N PHE A 10 5.83 8.08 -44.01
CA PHE A 10 4.40 8.28 -44.08
C PHE A 10 4.05 9.73 -43.69
N SER A 11 2.85 10.17 -44.07
CA SER A 11 2.29 11.47 -43.68
C SER A 11 1.46 11.33 -42.40
N ALA A 12 1.55 12.33 -41.51
CA ALA A 12 0.58 12.44 -40.42
C ALA A 12 -0.78 12.85 -41.01
N SER A 13 -1.86 12.30 -40.46
CA SER A 13 -3.19 12.89 -40.67
C SER A 13 -3.21 14.28 -40.05
N ALA A 14 -3.67 15.27 -40.82
CA ALA A 14 -3.80 16.67 -40.38
C ALA A 14 -4.71 16.82 -39.15
N HIS A 15 -5.63 15.87 -38.92
CA HIS A 15 -6.59 15.88 -37.82
C HIS A 15 -6.11 15.14 -36.56
N ALA A 16 -4.88 14.61 -36.56
CA ALA A 16 -4.37 13.88 -35.41
C ALA A 16 -3.92 14.84 -34.29
N ARG A 17 -4.52 14.74 -33.10
CA ARG A 17 -4.11 15.50 -31.89
C ARG A 17 -2.63 15.31 -31.50
N ARG A 18 -1.98 14.25 -31.96
CA ARG A 18 -0.57 13.93 -31.67
C ARG A 18 0.12 13.41 -32.92
N LYS A 19 1.41 13.71 -33.07
CA LYS A 19 2.25 13.18 -34.14
C LYS A 19 2.29 11.64 -34.06
N PRO A 20 1.82 10.90 -35.08
CA PRO A 20 1.81 9.44 -35.04
C PRO A 20 3.22 8.84 -34.98
N LYS A 21 3.41 7.65 -34.40
CA LYS A 21 4.73 6.98 -34.33
C LYS A 21 4.88 5.82 -35.33
N TYR A 22 3.76 5.37 -35.89
CA TYR A 22 3.69 4.18 -36.73
C TYR A 22 2.89 4.50 -37.98
N CYS A 23 3.30 3.91 -39.11
CA CYS A 23 2.64 4.11 -40.39
C CYS A 23 1.30 3.34 -40.51
N SER A 24 1.06 2.33 -39.67
CA SER A 24 -0.15 1.49 -39.75
C SER A 24 -0.48 0.81 -38.42
N ALA A 25 -1.72 0.30 -38.31
CA ALA A 25 -2.17 -0.51 -37.18
C ALA A 25 -1.32 -1.78 -36.98
N ALA A 26 -0.87 -2.41 -38.06
CA ALA A 26 0.02 -3.57 -37.99
C ALA A 26 1.37 -3.24 -37.32
N CYS A 27 1.98 -2.10 -37.66
CA CYS A 27 3.20 -1.65 -37.01
C CYS A 27 2.96 -1.30 -35.53
N LYS A 28 1.78 -0.75 -35.19
CA LYS A 28 1.41 -0.49 -33.80
C LYS A 28 1.31 -1.80 -32.99
N GLN A 29 0.75 -2.86 -33.55
CA GLN A 29 0.65 -4.16 -32.88
C GLN A 29 2.01 -4.83 -32.71
N LYS A 30 2.85 -4.85 -33.76
CA LYS A 30 4.24 -5.34 -33.65
C LYS A 30 5.03 -4.60 -32.56
N ALA A 31 4.86 -3.27 -32.45
CA ALA A 31 5.47 -2.50 -31.38
C ALA A 31 4.98 -2.92 -29.99
N TYR A 32 3.71 -3.27 -29.85
CA TYR A 32 3.13 -3.76 -28.59
C TYR A 32 3.69 -5.14 -28.21
N GLU A 33 3.75 -6.07 -29.17
CA GLU A 33 4.32 -7.40 -28.96
C GLU A 33 5.80 -7.34 -28.57
N LEU A 34 6.59 -6.49 -29.23
CA LEU A 34 8.02 -6.29 -28.88
C LEU A 34 8.18 -5.75 -27.46
N ARG A 35 7.35 -4.79 -27.03
CA ARG A 35 7.36 -4.28 -25.64
C ARG A 35 7.01 -5.38 -24.64
N LYS A 36 6.01 -6.21 -24.95
CA LYS A 36 5.62 -7.35 -24.12
C LYS A 36 6.75 -8.36 -24.00
N LYS A 37 7.45 -8.67 -25.10
CA LYS A 37 8.58 -9.63 -25.13
C LYS A 37 9.81 -9.14 -24.35
N ILE A 38 10.10 -7.84 -24.41
CA ILE A 38 11.25 -7.24 -23.71
C ILE A 38 10.93 -6.98 -22.21
N GLY A 39 9.67 -7.13 -21.78
CA GLY A 39 9.25 -6.80 -20.42
C GLY A 39 9.25 -5.28 -20.13
N ALA A 40 9.39 -4.45 -21.18
CA ALA A 40 9.38 -3.01 -21.08
C ALA A 40 7.97 -2.51 -20.77
N LYS A 41 7.63 -2.43 -19.48
CA LYS A 41 6.45 -1.71 -19.02
C LYS A 41 6.67 -0.22 -19.30
N PRO A 42 5.70 0.50 -19.89
CA PRO A 42 5.81 1.94 -19.99
C PRO A 42 5.98 2.50 -18.57
N ASP A 43 6.96 3.40 -18.39
CA ASP A 43 7.09 4.23 -17.20
C ASP A 43 5.87 5.17 -17.17
N VAL A 44 4.75 4.63 -16.68
CA VAL A 44 3.59 5.43 -16.35
C VAL A 44 3.97 6.13 -15.07
N LYS A 45 4.51 7.35 -15.17
CA LYS A 45 4.56 8.29 -14.05
C LYS A 45 3.12 8.57 -13.65
N ARG A 46 2.54 7.65 -12.85
CA ARG A 46 1.23 7.82 -12.24
C ARG A 46 1.41 8.96 -11.27
N ALA A 47 0.81 10.11 -11.57
CA ALA A 47 0.71 11.18 -10.60
C ALA A 47 0.12 10.60 -9.30
N ARG A 48 0.75 10.90 -8.17
CA ARG A 48 0.25 10.48 -6.86
C ARG A 48 -1.17 11.02 -6.71
N LYS A 49 -2.12 10.13 -6.44
CA LYS A 49 -3.52 10.52 -6.26
C LYS A 49 -3.63 11.10 -4.85
N LYS A 50 -4.03 12.35 -4.75
CA LYS A 50 -4.43 12.99 -3.50
C LYS A 50 -5.92 12.79 -3.29
N VAL A 51 -6.33 12.55 -2.05
CA VAL A 51 -7.73 12.44 -1.65
C VAL A 51 -8.04 13.58 -0.69
N THR A 52 -9.10 14.33 -0.97
CA THR A 52 -9.58 15.38 -0.06
C THR A 52 -10.58 14.77 0.91
N VAL A 53 -10.35 14.92 2.22
CA VAL A 53 -11.20 14.36 3.27
C VAL A 53 -11.71 15.51 4.16
N PRO A 54 -13.02 15.59 4.44
CA PRO A 54 -13.55 16.57 5.39
C PRO A 54 -13.16 16.15 6.81
N VAL A 55 -12.42 17.01 7.53
CA VAL A 55 -11.95 16.74 8.90
C VAL A 55 -12.88 17.38 9.93
N SER A 56 -13.49 18.53 9.60
CA SER A 56 -14.52 19.19 10.41
C SER A 56 -15.36 20.13 9.54
N SER A 57 -16.38 20.78 10.11
CA SER A 57 -17.26 21.71 9.39
C SER A 57 -16.45 22.88 8.80
N GLY A 58 -16.13 22.79 7.51
CA GLY A 58 -15.40 23.81 6.75
C GLY A 58 -13.89 23.60 6.65
N VAL A 59 -13.34 22.48 7.13
CA VAL A 59 -11.91 22.15 7.00
C VAL A 59 -11.74 20.85 6.22
N ASP A 60 -11.28 21.01 4.97
CA ASP A 60 -10.91 19.90 4.09
C ASP A 60 -9.39 19.71 4.13
N ALA A 61 -8.93 18.48 4.40
CA ALA A 61 -7.52 18.13 4.36
C ALA A 61 -7.18 17.34 3.08
N GLU A 62 -6.07 17.70 2.42
CA GLU A 62 -5.50 16.89 1.35
C GLU A 62 -4.63 15.78 1.94
N LEU A 63 -5.06 14.54 1.77
CA LEU A 63 -4.31 13.36 2.16
C LEU A 63 -3.56 12.78 0.97
N ASP A 64 -2.22 12.80 1.04
CA ASP A 64 -1.37 12.01 0.15
C ASP A 64 -1.21 10.59 0.70
N LYS A 65 -0.86 9.64 -0.16
CA LYS A 65 -0.67 8.24 0.21
C LYS A 65 0.34 8.08 1.35
N ASP A 66 1.45 8.81 1.30
CA ASP A 66 2.48 8.76 2.35
C ASP A 66 1.96 9.35 3.67
N THR A 67 1.04 10.32 3.62
CA THR A 67 0.40 10.90 4.81
C THR A 67 -0.61 9.93 5.41
N PHE A 68 -1.42 9.27 4.57
CA PHE A 68 -2.34 8.21 4.99
C PHE A 68 -1.60 7.01 5.59
N GLU A 69 -0.47 6.61 5.01
CA GLU A 69 0.38 5.54 5.55
C GLU A 69 1.02 5.93 6.89
N ARG A 70 1.33 7.20 7.13
CA ARG A 70 1.78 7.69 8.45
C ARG A 70 0.67 7.74 9.49
N MET A 71 -0.57 7.95 9.05
CA MET A 71 -1.74 7.90 9.93
C MET A 71 -2.15 6.47 10.30
N ARG A 72 -1.61 5.47 9.60
CA ARG A 72 -1.88 4.06 9.87
C ARG A 72 -0.67 3.47 10.58
N ASP A 73 -0.84 3.12 11.86
CA ASP A 73 0.19 2.47 12.69
C ASP A 73 0.74 1.16 12.09
N GLY A 74 0.13 0.68 11.00
CA GLY A 74 0.64 -0.35 10.10
C GLY A 74 2.13 -0.24 9.74
N ALA A 75 2.70 0.95 9.55
CA ALA A 75 4.14 1.08 9.29
C ALA A 75 5.00 0.81 10.53
N LEU A 76 4.51 1.18 11.72
CA LEU A 76 5.21 0.97 12.98
C LEU A 76 5.12 -0.49 13.43
N ILE A 77 3.94 -1.10 13.39
CA ILE A 77 3.74 -2.51 13.76
C ILE A 77 4.56 -3.44 12.85
N ASP A 78 4.63 -3.17 11.54
CA ASP A 78 5.44 -3.95 10.60
C ASP A 78 6.95 -3.79 10.88
N THR A 79 7.39 -2.58 11.25
CA THR A 79 8.77 -2.30 11.65
C THR A 79 9.13 -3.00 12.96
N LEU A 80 8.22 -3.01 13.94
CA LEU A 80 8.40 -3.70 15.22
C LEU A 80 8.46 -5.22 15.02
N ARG A 81 7.59 -5.80 14.19
CA ARG A 81 7.62 -7.23 13.82
C ARG A 81 8.94 -7.61 13.15
N PHE A 82 9.43 -6.78 12.22
CA PHE A 82 10.74 -6.98 11.61
C PHE A 82 11.89 -6.93 12.64
N ASN A 83 11.88 -5.93 13.53
CA ASN A 83 12.91 -5.81 14.57
C ASN A 83 12.89 -7.00 15.54
N ARG A 84 11.70 -7.49 15.93
CA ARG A 84 11.56 -8.70 16.74
C ARG A 84 12.25 -9.89 16.08
N ASP A 85 11.99 -10.12 14.79
CA ASP A 85 12.54 -11.27 14.07
C ASP A 85 14.08 -11.18 13.95
N VAL A 86 14.62 -9.98 13.70
CA VAL A 86 16.07 -9.73 13.67
C VAL A 86 16.72 -9.97 15.04
N LEU A 87 16.09 -9.48 16.12
CA LEU A 87 16.60 -9.65 17.48
C LEU A 87 16.53 -11.12 17.93
N GLN A 88 15.48 -11.86 17.57
CA GLN A 88 15.39 -13.31 17.81
C GLN A 88 16.49 -14.07 17.08
N GLN A 89 16.76 -13.72 15.83
CA GLN A 89 17.84 -14.32 15.04
C GLN A 89 19.21 -14.02 15.67
N ALA A 90 19.43 -12.80 16.16
CA ALA A 90 20.67 -12.42 16.83
C ALA A 90 20.88 -13.20 18.15
N LEU A 91 19.81 -13.46 18.92
CA LEU A 91 19.87 -14.27 20.15
C LEU A 91 20.24 -15.74 19.88
N GLY A 92 19.77 -16.30 18.76
CA GLY A 92 20.05 -17.68 18.37
C GLY A 92 21.40 -17.88 17.66
N ASN A 93 22.10 -16.80 17.31
CA ASN A 93 23.37 -16.89 16.59
C ASN A 93 24.54 -17.15 17.57
N PRO A 94 25.32 -18.24 17.39
CA PRO A 94 26.48 -18.54 18.24
C PRO A 94 27.61 -17.50 18.13
N ASP A 95 27.64 -16.69 17.07
CA ASP A 95 28.64 -15.63 16.86
C ASP A 95 28.28 -14.32 17.60
N THR A 96 27.11 -14.25 18.23
CA THR A 96 26.69 -13.05 18.98
C THR A 96 27.49 -12.93 20.27
N PRO A 97 28.14 -11.78 20.54
CA PRO A 97 28.96 -11.62 21.74
C PRO A 97 28.11 -11.72 23.01
N ALA A 98 28.58 -12.47 24.00
CA ALA A 98 27.87 -12.72 25.25
C ALA A 98 27.47 -11.42 26.00
N SER A 99 28.28 -10.37 25.86
CA SER A 99 27.99 -9.04 26.43
C SER A 99 26.77 -8.36 25.79
N ALA A 100 26.41 -8.69 24.55
CA ALA A 100 25.28 -8.12 23.85
C ALA A 100 23.96 -8.86 24.14
N LEU A 101 24.01 -10.13 24.57
CA LEU A 101 22.81 -10.95 24.81
C LEU A 101 21.82 -10.31 25.79
N ALA A 102 22.33 -9.71 26.87
CA ALA A 102 21.51 -9.04 27.87
C ALA A 102 20.87 -7.74 27.35
N ALA A 103 21.47 -7.07 26.38
CA ALA A 103 20.90 -5.88 25.75
C ALA A 103 19.85 -6.27 24.70
N ILE A 104 20.18 -7.27 23.87
CA ILE A 104 19.28 -7.81 22.84
C ILE A 104 18.01 -8.39 23.48
N SER A 105 18.11 -9.12 24.59
CA SER A 105 16.95 -9.68 25.27
C SER A 105 16.02 -8.62 25.86
N LYS A 106 16.56 -7.54 26.44
CA LYS A 106 15.77 -6.40 26.93
C LYS A 106 15.02 -5.71 25.78
N GLN A 107 15.73 -5.42 24.69
CA GLN A 107 15.13 -4.79 23.50
C GLN A 107 14.04 -5.67 22.88
N LEU A 108 14.23 -6.99 22.86
CA LEU A 108 13.21 -7.92 22.37
C LEU A 108 11.93 -7.85 23.22
N ILE A 109 12.06 -7.83 24.56
CA ILE A 109 10.92 -7.72 25.46
C ILE A 109 10.18 -6.40 25.25
N ASP A 110 10.91 -5.29 25.08
CA ASP A 110 10.30 -3.98 24.86
C ASP A 110 9.55 -3.92 23.52
N VAL A 111 10.11 -4.50 22.46
CA VAL A 111 9.44 -4.59 21.15
C VAL A 111 8.18 -5.46 21.23
N CYS A 112 8.23 -6.59 21.92
CA CYS A 112 7.04 -7.44 22.10
C CYS A 112 5.91 -6.71 22.85
N LYS A 113 6.24 -5.98 23.92
CA LYS A 113 5.25 -5.18 24.66
C LYS A 113 4.62 -4.10 23.79
N GLN A 114 5.42 -3.39 22.99
CA GLN A 114 4.89 -2.36 22.08
C GLN A 114 3.97 -2.95 21.00
N ILE A 115 4.25 -4.16 20.51
CA ILE A 115 3.36 -4.87 19.59
C ILE A 115 2.04 -5.20 20.28
N GLU A 116 2.09 -5.73 21.50
CA GLU A 116 0.89 -6.06 22.30
C GLU A 116 0.03 -4.83 22.59
N ASP A 117 0.65 -3.71 22.99
CA ASP A 117 -0.05 -2.46 23.28
C ASP A 117 -0.76 -1.90 22.04
N LEU A 118 -0.09 -1.93 20.88
CA LEU A 118 -0.66 -1.45 19.61
C LEU A 118 -1.76 -2.38 19.07
N GLU A 119 -1.59 -3.70 19.22
CA GLU A 119 -2.61 -4.68 18.80
C GLU A 119 -3.85 -4.66 19.72
N ALA A 120 -3.69 -4.31 20.99
CA ALA A 120 -4.80 -4.12 21.93
C ALA A 120 -5.64 -2.87 21.61
N ASP A 121 -4.99 -1.76 21.23
CA ASP A 121 -5.66 -0.51 20.86
C ASP A 121 -6.47 -0.65 19.55
N ASP A 122 -5.98 -1.42 18.58
CA ASP A 122 -6.69 -1.72 17.31
C ASP A 122 -7.91 -2.65 17.53
N GLY A 123 -7.90 -3.46 18.60
CA GLY A 123 -8.93 -4.44 18.92
C GLY A 123 -10.13 -3.93 19.73
N ASP A 124 -10.03 -2.76 20.37
CA ASP A 124 -11.07 -2.21 21.27
C ASP A 124 -12.19 -1.42 20.53
N MET A 125 -12.19 -1.45 19.19
CA MET A 125 -13.21 -0.84 18.33
C MET A 125 -14.31 -1.81 17.88
N LEU A 126 -14.59 -2.84 18.68
CA LEU A 126 -15.86 -3.57 18.56
C LEU A 126 -16.80 -3.03 19.63
N PRO A 127 -17.88 -2.29 19.28
CA PRO A 127 -18.93 -2.08 20.26
C PRO A 127 -19.42 -3.48 20.63
N ALA A 128 -19.26 -3.84 21.90
CA ALA A 128 -19.97 -4.98 22.48
C ALA A 128 -21.44 -4.75 22.11
N SER A 129 -21.92 -5.50 21.12
CA SER A 129 -23.31 -5.45 20.70
C SER A 129 -24.11 -5.78 21.95
N GLU A 130 -24.72 -4.76 22.53
CA GLU A 130 -25.60 -4.84 23.68
C GLU A 130 -26.61 -5.96 23.38
N GLU A 131 -26.60 -6.99 24.23
CA GLU A 131 -27.62 -8.04 24.23
C GLU A 131 -28.97 -7.35 24.44
N LEU A 132 -29.73 -7.17 23.36
CA LEU A 132 -31.12 -6.73 23.42
C LEU A 132 -31.92 -7.87 24.05
N ASN A 133 -32.23 -7.73 25.34
CA ASN A 133 -33.16 -8.62 26.03
C ASN A 133 -34.55 -8.52 25.37
N ASP A 134 -34.93 -9.53 24.61
CA ASP A 134 -36.28 -9.73 24.06
C ASP A 134 -37.26 -10.16 25.16
N ASP A 135 -37.50 -9.31 26.16
CA ASP A 135 -38.50 -9.53 27.21
C ASP A 135 -39.46 -8.34 27.34
N ALA A 136 -40.06 -7.93 26.22
CA ALA A 136 -41.29 -7.14 26.23
C ALA A 136 -41.97 -7.22 24.87
N ILE A 137 -43.02 -8.03 24.77
CA ILE A 137 -44.30 -7.82 24.05
C ILE A 137 -44.96 -9.20 23.92
N LEU A 138 -45.72 -9.60 24.95
CA LEU A 138 -46.92 -10.42 24.75
C LEU A 138 -47.90 -10.27 25.92
N THR A 139 -48.32 -9.04 26.18
CA THR A 139 -49.61 -8.78 26.83
C THR A 139 -50.35 -7.81 25.93
N ASP A 140 -51.11 -8.38 24.99
CA ASP A 140 -52.36 -7.86 24.44
C ASP A 140 -52.56 -8.42 23.03
N LEU A 141 -53.10 -9.65 22.97
CA LEU A 141 -54.01 -10.14 21.91
C LEU A 141 -54.31 -11.63 22.16
N ILE A 142 -55.38 -11.90 22.92
CA ILE A 142 -56.55 -12.74 22.60
C ILE A 142 -57.50 -12.68 23.80
#